data_AF-A0A7H4P6R5-F1
#
_entry.id   AF-A0A7H4P6R5-F1
#
_cell.length_a   1.000
_cell.length_b   1.000
_cell.length_c   1.000
_cell.angle_alpha   90.00
_cell.angle_beta   90.00
_cell.angle_gamma   90.00
#
_symmetry.space_group_name_H-M   'P 1'
#
loop_
_entity.id
_entity.type
_entity.pdbx_description
1 polymer ?
#
loop_
_entity_poly.entity_id
_entity_poly.type
_entity_poly.pdbx_seq_one_letter_code
_entity_poly.pdbx_strand_id
1 'polypeptide(L)' 'MRNINFHHNALTAAEITTRRLCKLHRVTLFAPAICRVNRGSKVIVQGASEMLATPQQLIILPAEG' A
#
# COMPACT_ATOMS: atom_id res chain seq x y z
N MET A 1 8.54 19.13 17.22
CA MET A 1 7.63 18.54 16.22
C MET A 1 8.47 17.82 15.17
N ARG A 2 8.27 16.51 14.97
CA ARG A 2 8.99 15.77 13.91
C ARG A 2 8.32 16.07 12.57
N ASN A 3 9.12 16.32 11.54
CA ASN A 3 8.66 16.63 10.19
C ASN A 3 8.03 15.36 9.59
N ILE A 4 6.70 15.34 9.45
CA ILE A 4 5.97 14.24 8.83
C ILE A 4 5.89 14.60 7.35
N ASN A 5 6.78 14.03 6.54
CA ASN A 5 6.72 14.18 5.09
C ASN A 5 5.44 13.50 4.57
N PHE A 6 4.44 14.29 4.23
CA PHE A 6 3.17 13.83 3.71
C PHE A 6 3.25 13.78 2.17
N HIS A 7 3.36 12.57 1.62
CA HIS A 7 3.23 12.34 0.18
C HIS A 7 1.86 11.69 -0.08
N HIS A 8 1.01 12.38 -0.83
CA HIS A 8 -0.30 11.88 -1.25
C HIS A 8 -0.23 11.46 -2.71
N ASN A 9 -0.30 10.16 -2.97
CA ASN A 9 -0.48 9.61 -4.31
C ASN A 9 -1.88 9.00 -4.37
N ALA A 10 -2.71 9.41 -5.33
CA ALA A 10 -4.00 8.79 -5.60
C ALA A 10 -3.77 7.52 -6.41
N LEU A 11 -4.46 6.44 -6.04
CA LEU A 11 -4.08 5.08 -6.42
C LEU A 11 -5.28 4.29 -7.02
N THR A 12 -5.19 3.68 -8.21
CA THR A 12 -6.23 2.82 -8.86
C THR A 12 -5.81 1.34 -9.11
N ALA A 13 -6.69 0.35 -8.91
CA ALA A 13 -6.44 -1.11 -8.85
C ALA A 13 -5.35 -1.72 -9.78
N ALA A 14 -4.50 -2.62 -9.24
CA ALA A 14 -3.40 -3.30 -9.98
C ALA A 14 -2.92 -4.64 -9.40
N GLU A 15 -2.01 -5.31 -10.13
CA GLU A 15 -1.44 -6.64 -9.87
C GLU A 15 -0.43 -6.73 -8.71
N ILE A 16 -0.33 -7.91 -8.07
CA ILE A 16 0.52 -8.18 -6.90
C ILE A 16 1.57 -9.26 -7.21
N THR A 17 2.85 -8.97 -7.02
CA THR A 17 3.97 -9.92 -7.14
C THR A 17 4.64 -10.18 -5.78
N THR A 18 4.97 -11.44 -5.47
CA THR A 18 5.59 -11.87 -4.20
C THR A 18 6.75 -12.83 -4.44
N ARG A 19 7.84 -12.69 -3.66
CA ARG A 19 9.00 -13.60 -3.68
C ARG A 19 8.88 -14.76 -2.71
N ARG A 20 7.84 -14.81 -1.87
CA ARG A 20 7.60 -15.86 -0.87
C ARG A 20 6.21 -16.46 -1.04
N LEU A 21 6.07 -17.72 -0.62
CA LEU A 21 4.77 -18.37 -0.51
C LEU A 21 3.88 -17.57 0.46
N CYS A 22 2.86 -16.91 -0.07
CA CYS A 22 1.86 -16.23 0.73
C CYS A 22 0.49 -16.43 0.09
N LYS A 23 -0.54 -16.55 0.93
CA LYS A 23 -1.91 -16.61 0.46
C LYS A 23 -2.35 -15.19 0.11
N LEU A 24 -2.53 -14.93 -1.18
CA LEU A 24 -3.07 -13.65 -1.67
C LEU A 24 -4.59 -13.71 -1.62
N HIS A 25 -5.19 -12.76 -0.90
CA HIS A 25 -6.63 -12.55 -0.87
C HIS A 25 -6.93 -11.23 -1.57
N ARG A 26 -7.73 -11.27 -2.63
CA ARG A 26 -8.33 -10.07 -3.19
C ARG A 26 -9.52 -9.71 -2.29
N VAL A 27 -9.52 -8.49 -1.79
CA VAL A 27 -10.57 -7.97 -0.92
C VAL A 27 -11.02 -6.64 -1.49
N THR A 28 -12.31 -6.50 -1.75
CA THR A 28 -12.89 -5.21 -2.12
C THR A 28 -12.93 -4.32 -0.87
N LEU A 29 -12.34 -3.13 -0.97
CA LEU A 29 -12.46 -2.13 0.08
C LEU A 29 -13.70 -1.28 -0.18
N PHE A 30 -14.68 -1.37 0.72
CA PHE A 30 -15.92 -0.58 0.67
C PHE A 30 -15.79 0.79 1.35
N ALA A 31 -14.65 1.04 2.01
CA ALA A 31 -14.26 2.32 2.60
C ALA A 31 -12.74 2.46 2.56
N PRO A 32 -12.18 3.68 2.46
CA PRO A 32 -10.74 3.89 2.48
C PRO A 32 -10.12 3.28 3.74
N ALA A 33 -8.98 2.61 3.59
CA ALA A 33 -8.29 1.94 4.68
C ALA A 33 -6.91 2.54 4.92
N ILE A 34 -6.51 2.65 6.19
CA ILE A 34 -5.16 3.04 6.59
C ILE A 34 -4.40 1.79 7.01
N CYS A 35 -3.25 1.57 6.41
CA CYS A 35 -2.40 0.39 6.58
C CYS A 35 -0.98 0.77 6.99
N ARG A 36 -0.26 -0.17 7.62
CA ARG A 36 1.17 -0.03 7.96
C ARG A 36 1.91 -1.33 7.69
N VAL A 37 3.14 -1.23 7.18
CA VAL A 37 4.04 -2.37 7.09
C VAL A 37 4.58 -2.69 8.48
N ASN A 38 4.24 -3.85 9.04
CA ASN A 38 4.68 -4.20 10.40
C ASN A 38 6.14 -4.69 10.47
N ARG A 39 6.68 -5.31 9.41
CA ARG A 39 8.06 -5.83 9.36
C ARG A 39 8.63 -5.76 7.94
N GLY A 40 9.91 -5.42 7.85
CA GLY A 40 10.63 -5.27 6.58
C GLY A 40 10.08 -4.15 5.72
N SER A 41 10.33 -4.22 4.42
CA SER A 41 9.73 -3.33 3.42
C SER A 41 8.80 -4.10 2.50
N LYS A 42 7.86 -3.40 1.88
CA LYS A 42 7.00 -3.93 0.82
C LYS A 42 7.03 -2.98 -0.37
N VAL A 43 7.09 -3.53 -1.58
CA VAL A 43 6.82 -2.75 -2.78
C VAL A 43 5.32 -2.80 -3.01
N ILE A 44 4.69 -1.65 -3.08
CA ILE A 44 3.29 -1.49 -3.48
C ILE A 44 3.33 -1.13 -4.95
N VAL A 45 2.83 -2.04 -5.78
CA VAL A 45 2.76 -1.86 -7.23
C VAL A 45 1.35 -1.42 -7.58
N GLN A 46 1.27 -0.40 -8.41
CA GLN A 46 0.02 0.05 -8.96
C GLN A 46 0.11 0.59 -10.37
N GLY A 47 -0.42 -0.16 -11.33
CA GLY A 47 -0.25 0.14 -12.74
C GLY A 47 1.23 0.20 -13.05
N ALA A 48 1.69 1.35 -13.55
CA ALA A 48 3.11 1.63 -13.81
C ALA A 48 3.84 2.26 -12.61
N SER A 49 3.15 2.58 -11.52
CA SER A 49 3.73 3.22 -10.33
C SER A 49 4.15 2.18 -9.30
N GLU A 50 5.30 2.39 -8.68
CA GLU A 50 5.79 1.56 -7.58
C GLU A 50 6.18 2.45 -6.40
N MET A 51 5.79 2.03 -5.20
CA MET A 51 6.19 2.68 -3.95
C MET A 51 6.82 1.66 -3.00
N LEU A 52 8.02 1.97 -2.50
CA LEU A 52 8.60 1.24 -1.38
C LEU A 52 7.98 1.73 -0.07
N ALA A 53 7.21 0.87 0.59
CA ALA A 53 6.63 1.11 1.89
C ALA A 53 7.46 0.45 3.00
N THR A 54 7.84 1.23 4.01
CA THR A 54 8.55 0.79 5.21
C THR A 54 7.66 0.96 6.45
N PRO A 55 8.05 0.45 7.63
CA PRO A 55 7.26 0.58 8.85
C PRO A 55 7.06 2.02 9.35
N GLN A 56 7.83 2.97 8.81
CA GLN A 56 7.76 4.40 9.13
C GLN A 56 6.67 5.14 8.35
N GLN A 57 6.08 4.51 7.33
CA GLN A 57 5.06 5.11 6.47
C GLN A 57 3.68 4.54 6.79
N LEU A 58 2.67 5.40 6.73
CA LEU A 58 1.27 5.00 6.67
C LEU A 58 0.85 4.96 5.20
N ILE A 59 0.13 3.92 4.83
CA ILE A 59 -0.37 3.70 3.47
C ILE A 59 -1.87 3.94 3.53
N ILE A 60 -2.40 4.75 2.62
CA ILE A 60 -3.84 4.91 2.43
C ILE A 60 -4.22 4.07 1.21
N LEU A 61 -5.07 3.08 1.42
CA LEU A 61 -5.69 2.31 0.35
C LEU A 61 -7.07 2.91 0.07
N PRO A 62 -7.33 3.40 -1.15
CA PRO A 62 -8.64 3.93 -1.49
C PRO A 62 -9.68 2.80 -1.55
N ALA A 63 -10.95 3.15 -1.34
CA ALA A 63 -12.07 2.27 -1.65
C ALA A 63 -12.36 2.29 -3.14
N GLU A 64 -12.93 1.19 -3.63
CA GLU A 64 -13.61 1.19 -4.93
C GLU A 64 -14.93 1.96 -4.75
N GLY A 65 -15.13 2.98 -5.58
CA GLY A 65 -16.34 3.82 -5.61
C GLY A 65 -17.31 3.39 -6.71
#